data_AF-A0A162TSE3-F1
#
_entry.id   AF-A0A162TSE3-F1
#
_cell.length_a   1.000
_cell.length_b   1.000
_cell.length_c   1.000
_cell.angle_alpha   90.00
_cell.angle_beta   90.00
_cell.angle_gamma   90.00
#
_symmetry.space_group_name_H-M   'P 1'
#
loop_
_entity.id
_entity.type
_entity.pdbx_description
1 polymer ?
#
loop_
_entity_poly.entity_id
_entity_poly.type
_entity_poly.pdbx_seq_one_letter_code
_entity_poly.pdbx_strand_id
1 'polypeptide(L)'
;MTKDFEVVKLDVGGKPASTYYDTLKTSTYFQELIKNKEGEQAIVIGTADEPTYFIDRDGHVFQKILHYLRSYSIRKKGQDDLKKLRVEATFFKFDALVKEIDRTLEEADDQVTYHLKDTFGDANYIKSLGQMNINIDAKTDIVSKVSYKGPNGIEQNAFIQKSSKQR
;
A
#
# COMPACT_ATOMS: atom_id res chain seq x y z
N MET A 1 -7.13 37.72 4.89
CA MET A 1 -5.93 36.94 4.52
C MET A 1 -6.32 35.48 4.48
N THR A 2 -5.94 34.74 3.44
CA THR A 2 -6.21 33.31 3.35
C THR A 2 -5.35 32.58 4.37
N LYS A 3 -5.98 31.78 5.25
CA LYS A 3 -5.30 30.97 6.28
C LYS A 3 -4.43 29.84 5.71
N ASP A 4 -4.40 29.69 4.39
CA ASP A 4 -3.74 28.58 3.69
C ASP A 4 -2.26 28.43 4.08
N PHE A 5 -1.53 29.54 4.27
CA PHE A 5 -0.11 29.53 4.64
C PHE A 5 0.14 29.65 6.16
N GLU A 6 -0.89 29.53 7.00
CA GLU A 6 -0.74 29.44 8.45
C GLU A 6 -0.05 28.11 8.80
N VAL A 7 1.00 28.18 9.64
CA VAL A 7 1.73 27.00 10.08
C VAL A 7 0.96 26.32 11.21
N VAL A 8 0.62 25.06 11.01
CA VAL A 8 -0.01 24.18 11.99
C VAL A 8 1.06 23.31 12.62
N LYS A 9 1.16 23.36 13.95
CA LYS A 9 2.05 22.50 14.76
C LYS A 9 1.28 21.26 15.21
N LEU A 10 1.82 20.08 14.94
CA LEU A 10 1.25 18.79 15.29
C LEU A 10 2.26 17.99 16.11
N ASP A 11 1.77 17.16 17.02
CA ASP A 11 2.52 16.08 17.63
C ASP A 11 1.73 14.78 17.49
N VAL A 12 2.15 13.89 16.58
CA VAL A 12 1.42 12.65 16.29
C VAL A 12 2.16 11.49 16.96
N GLY A 13 1.65 10.98 18.08
CA GLY A 13 2.24 9.88 18.84
C GLY A 13 3.66 10.16 19.34
N GLY A 14 3.96 11.40 19.73
CA GLY A 14 5.30 11.83 20.14
C GLY A 14 6.23 12.17 18.97
N LYS A 15 5.68 12.39 17.76
CA LYS A 15 6.43 12.84 16.58
C LYS A 15 5.98 14.25 16.20
N PRO A 16 6.80 15.26 16.52
CA PRO A 16 6.55 16.63 16.10
C PRO A 16 6.53 16.76 14.58
N ALA A 17 5.57 17.50 14.06
CA ALA A 17 5.47 17.88 12.67
C ALA A 17 4.92 19.30 12.54
N SER A 18 5.40 20.03 11.53
CA SER A 18 4.83 21.32 11.15
C SER A 18 4.53 21.33 9.67
N THR A 19 3.40 21.91 9.29
CA THR A 19 3.00 22.06 7.89
C THR A 19 2.04 23.22 7.72
N TYR A 20 1.73 23.59 6.49
CA TYR A 20 0.70 24.59 6.22
C TYR A 20 -0.70 24.02 6.38
N TYR A 21 -1.65 24.86 6.81
CA TYR A 21 -3.07 24.53 6.80
C TYR A 21 -3.53 24.05 5.42
N ASP A 22 -3.01 24.65 4.35
CA ASP A 22 -3.25 24.24 2.96
C ASP A 22 -2.96 22.75 2.70
N THR A 23 -1.93 22.20 3.32
CA THR A 23 -1.59 20.78 3.18
C THR A 23 -2.62 19.87 3.84
N LEU A 24 -3.22 20.31 4.95
CA LEU A 24 -4.13 19.51 5.77
C LEU A 24 -5.61 19.72 5.42
N LYS A 25 -5.96 20.85 4.79
CA LYS A 25 -7.35 21.26 4.57
C LYS A 25 -8.15 20.32 3.67
N THR A 26 -7.52 19.34 3.02
CA THR A 26 -8.23 18.29 2.27
C THR A 26 -8.85 17.23 3.18
N SER A 27 -8.48 17.18 4.47
CA SER A 27 -9.05 16.30 5.48
C SER A 27 -10.08 17.03 6.33
N THR A 28 -11.28 16.44 6.43
CA THR A 28 -12.32 16.94 7.33
C THR A 28 -11.94 16.81 8.80
N TYR A 29 -11.14 15.80 9.16
CA TYR A 29 -10.60 15.64 10.52
C TYR A 29 -9.76 16.85 10.93
N PHE A 30 -8.81 17.28 10.09
CA PHE A 30 -7.97 18.44 10.41
C PHE A 30 -8.73 19.77 10.33
N GLN A 31 -9.71 19.89 9.45
CA GLN A 31 -10.61 21.05 9.44
C GLN A 31 -11.37 21.18 10.78
N GLU A 32 -11.96 20.08 11.27
CA GLU A 32 -12.68 20.03 12.55
C GLU A 32 -11.74 20.30 13.72
N LEU A 33 -10.59 19.62 13.76
CA LEU A 33 -9.58 19.75 14.82
C LEU A 33 -9.07 21.18 14.96
N ILE A 34 -8.73 21.84 13.85
CA ILE A 34 -8.16 23.19 13.88
C ILE A 34 -9.24 24.24 14.15
N LYS A 35 -10.44 24.07 13.60
CA LYS A 35 -11.54 25.02 13.76
C LYS A 35 -12.14 24.97 15.17
N ASN A 36 -12.39 23.77 15.66
CA ASN A 36 -13.13 23.53 16.90
C ASN A 36 -12.21 23.23 18.08
N LYS A 37 -10.91 22.99 17.85
CA LYS A 37 -9.95 22.52 18.86
C LYS A 37 -10.34 21.17 19.47
N GLU A 38 -11.13 20.39 18.73
CA GLU A 38 -11.67 19.09 19.13
C GLU A 38 -11.49 18.07 18.00
N GLY A 39 -10.99 16.89 18.32
CA GLY A 39 -10.83 15.80 17.37
C GLY A 39 -10.71 14.46 18.09
N GLU A 40 -11.06 13.38 17.38
CA GLU A 40 -10.90 12.03 17.90
C GLU A 40 -9.43 11.77 18.22
N GLN A 41 -9.16 11.21 19.40
CA GLN A 41 -7.81 10.92 19.90
C GLN A 41 -6.85 12.14 19.88
N ALA A 42 -7.38 13.37 19.97
CA ALA A 42 -6.59 14.58 19.92
C ALA A 42 -6.84 15.51 21.11
N ILE A 43 -5.79 16.21 21.54
CA ILE A 43 -5.86 17.29 22.51
C ILE A 43 -5.03 18.47 22.01
N VAL A 44 -5.38 19.69 22.44
CA VAL A 44 -4.53 20.86 22.21
C VAL A 44 -3.59 21.02 23.39
N ILE A 45 -2.29 21.03 23.12
CA ILE A 45 -1.23 21.36 24.07
C ILE A 45 -0.62 22.71 23.70
N GLY A 46 -0.06 23.42 24.68
CA GLY A 46 0.55 24.75 24.47
C GLY A 46 -0.38 25.92 24.85
N THR A 47 -0.08 27.10 24.33
CA THR A 47 -0.83 28.34 24.63
C THR A 47 -1.94 28.57 23.62
N ALA A 48 -2.88 29.47 23.94
CA ALA A 48 -3.95 29.84 23.03
C ALA A 48 -3.43 30.45 21.71
N ASP A 49 -2.30 31.17 21.77
CA ASP A 49 -1.68 31.85 20.63
C ASP A 49 -0.76 30.91 19.81
N GLU A 50 -0.21 29.87 20.44
CA GLU A 50 0.63 28.88 19.78
C GLU A 50 0.18 27.43 20.09
N PRO A 51 -1.01 27.02 19.62
CA PRO A 51 -1.52 25.69 19.85
C PRO A 51 -0.67 24.66 19.10
N THR A 52 -0.38 23.54 19.75
CA THR A 52 0.12 22.32 19.12
C THR A 52 -0.92 21.23 19.31
N TYR A 53 -1.32 20.57 18.24
CA TYR A 53 -2.33 19.53 18.30
C TYR A 53 -1.64 18.17 18.52
N PHE A 54 -1.75 17.63 19.74
CA PHE A 54 -1.29 16.28 20.04
C PHE A 54 -2.35 15.28 19.60
N ILE A 55 -1.95 14.23 18.88
CA ILE A 55 -2.83 13.20 18.33
C ILE A 55 -2.24 11.82 18.64
N ASP A 56 -2.98 10.96 19.32
CA ASP A 56 -2.52 9.64 19.77
C ASP A 56 -2.60 8.60 18.64
N ARG A 57 -1.72 8.75 17.62
CA ARG A 57 -1.64 7.93 16.40
C ARG A 57 -0.18 7.67 15.98
N ASP A 58 0.05 6.83 14.98
CA ASP A 58 1.40 6.51 14.51
C ASP A 58 2.03 7.67 13.72
N GLY A 59 2.89 8.43 14.39
CA GLY A 59 3.62 9.54 13.78
C GLY A 59 4.58 9.17 12.66
N HIS A 60 5.12 7.95 12.62
CA HIS A 60 6.00 7.52 11.51
C HIS A 60 5.21 7.31 10.23
N VAL A 61 4.01 6.74 10.35
CA VAL A 61 3.10 6.59 9.20
C VAL A 61 2.54 7.96 8.79
N PHE A 62 2.22 8.83 9.74
CA PHE A 62 1.76 10.20 9.44
C PHE A 62 2.78 11.01 8.64
N GLN A 63 4.09 10.86 8.88
CA GLN A 63 5.12 11.48 8.05
C GLN A 63 5.03 11.06 6.57
N LYS A 64 4.60 9.82 6.28
CA LYS A 64 4.38 9.36 4.91
C LYS A 64 3.12 9.98 4.29
N ILE A 65 2.08 10.20 5.09
CA ILE A 65 0.90 10.95 4.66
C ILE A 65 1.31 12.38 4.27
N LEU A 66 2.06 13.08 5.13
CA LEU A 66 2.56 14.43 4.79
C LEU A 66 3.44 14.44 3.53
N HIS A 67 4.26 13.41 3.34
CA HIS A 67 5.04 13.27 2.11
C HIS A 67 4.13 13.16 0.87
N TYR A 68 3.09 12.33 0.94
CA TYR A 68 2.12 12.20 -0.15
C TYR A 68 1.40 13.52 -0.42
N LEU A 69 0.89 14.21 0.61
CA LEU A 69 0.16 15.47 0.44
C LEU A 69 0.99 16.57 -0.24
N ARG A 70 2.32 16.50 -0.15
CA ARG A 70 3.25 17.47 -0.76
C ARG A 70 3.73 17.06 -2.16
N SER A 71 3.79 15.77 -2.46
CA SER A 71 4.46 15.23 -3.66
C SER A 71 3.56 14.39 -4.56
N TYR A 72 2.37 14.01 -4.07
CA TYR A 72 1.46 13.04 -4.68
C TYR A 72 2.12 11.68 -4.97
N SER A 73 3.17 11.31 -4.21
CA SER A 73 3.91 10.05 -4.37
C SER A 73 3.84 9.20 -3.10
N ILE A 74 3.47 7.91 -3.26
CA ILE A 74 3.45 6.95 -2.17
C ILE A 74 4.83 6.28 -2.03
N ARG A 75 5.44 6.42 -0.86
CA ARG A 75 6.64 5.66 -0.48
C ARG A 75 6.24 4.40 0.28
N LYS A 76 6.39 3.23 -0.35
CA LYS A 76 6.09 1.92 0.24
C LYS A 76 7.34 1.02 0.28
N LYS A 77 7.51 0.27 1.37
CA LYS A 77 8.49 -0.84 1.45
C LYS A 77 7.88 -2.21 1.11
N GLY A 78 6.56 -2.32 1.08
CA GLY A 78 5.83 -3.57 0.84
C GLY A 78 4.33 -3.39 1.09
N GLN A 79 3.56 -4.46 0.96
CA GLN A 79 2.10 -4.42 1.16
C GLN A 79 1.70 -4.09 2.60
N ASP A 80 2.44 -4.58 3.60
CA ASP A 80 2.15 -4.27 5.01
C ASP A 80 2.33 -2.78 5.32
N ASP A 81 3.26 -2.13 4.62
CA ASP A 81 3.47 -0.69 4.74
C ASP A 81 2.29 0.11 4.17
N LEU A 82 1.73 -0.35 3.04
CA LEU A 82 0.51 0.21 2.47
C LEU A 82 -0.70 0.00 3.38
N LYS A 83 -0.84 -1.18 4.00
CA LYS A 83 -1.94 -1.45 4.94
C LYS A 83 -1.88 -0.52 6.16
N LYS A 84 -0.70 -0.30 6.73
CA LYS A 84 -0.51 0.67 7.83
C LYS A 84 -0.82 2.09 7.38
N LEU A 85 -0.32 2.49 6.21
CA LEU A 85 -0.61 3.80 5.63
C LEU A 85 -2.10 4.01 5.39
N ARG A 86 -2.81 2.98 4.93
CA ARG A 86 -4.26 2.99 4.73
C ARG A 86 -5.00 3.24 6.04
N VAL A 87 -4.64 2.53 7.11
CA VAL A 87 -5.27 2.68 8.44
C VAL A 87 -5.19 4.13 8.91
N GLU A 88 -4.00 4.75 8.83
CA GLU A 88 -3.85 6.15 9.24
C GLU A 88 -4.53 7.12 8.26
N ALA A 89 -4.43 6.90 6.94
CA ALA A 89 -5.10 7.75 5.95
C ALA A 89 -6.63 7.73 6.13
N THR A 90 -7.20 6.58 6.47
CA THR A 90 -8.63 6.45 6.82
C THR A 90 -8.94 7.19 8.11
N PHE A 91 -8.15 7.01 9.18
CA PHE A 91 -8.35 7.72 10.45
C PHE A 91 -8.35 9.25 10.26
N PHE A 92 -7.35 9.77 9.55
CA PHE A 92 -7.24 11.19 9.24
C PHE A 92 -8.18 11.66 8.11
N LYS A 93 -9.10 10.82 7.63
CA LYS A 93 -10.11 11.16 6.60
C LYS A 93 -9.51 11.75 5.31
N PHE A 94 -8.39 11.19 4.83
CA PHE A 94 -7.79 11.53 3.53
C PHE A 94 -8.28 10.59 2.43
N ASP A 95 -9.55 10.73 2.02
CA ASP A 95 -10.22 9.78 1.12
C ASP A 95 -9.51 9.58 -0.23
N ALA A 96 -8.93 10.64 -0.79
CA ALA A 96 -8.18 10.56 -2.04
C ALA A 96 -6.92 9.67 -1.90
N LEU A 97 -6.20 9.78 -0.78
CA LEU A 97 -5.06 8.93 -0.47
C LEU A 97 -5.49 7.48 -0.22
N VAL A 98 -6.61 7.26 0.49
CA VAL A 98 -7.15 5.91 0.70
C VAL A 98 -7.43 5.22 -0.64
N LYS A 99 -8.10 5.90 -1.57
CA LYS A 99 -8.38 5.38 -2.92
C LYS A 99 -7.09 5.05 -3.69
N GLU A 100 -6.08 5.91 -3.61
CA GLU A 100 -4.79 5.71 -4.26
C GLU A 100 -4.04 4.49 -3.67
N ILE A 101 -4.11 4.29 -2.36
CA ILE A 101 -3.54 3.11 -1.69
C ILE A 101 -4.26 1.83 -2.11
N ASP A 102 -5.59 1.86 -2.19
CA ASP A 102 -6.41 0.72 -2.60
C ASP A 102 -6.08 0.28 -4.03
N ARG A 103 -6.01 1.24 -4.97
CA ARG A 103 -5.53 0.97 -6.33
C ARG A 103 -4.13 0.34 -6.33
N THR A 104 -3.21 0.90 -5.54
CA THR A 104 -1.83 0.42 -5.45
C THR A 104 -1.72 -0.99 -4.85
N LEU A 105 -2.69 -1.39 -4.01
CA LEU A 105 -2.78 -2.74 -3.44
C LEU A 105 -3.33 -3.73 -4.46
N GLU A 106 -4.36 -3.35 -5.22
CA GLU A 106 -4.96 -4.15 -6.29
C GLU A 106 -3.94 -4.46 -7.40
N GLU A 107 -3.24 -3.44 -7.91
CA GLU A 107 -2.17 -3.60 -8.92
C GLU A 107 -1.04 -4.53 -8.45
N ALA A 108 -0.80 -4.61 -7.14
CA ALA A 108 0.21 -5.47 -6.56
C ALA A 108 -0.26 -6.93 -6.38
N ASP A 109 -1.57 -7.18 -6.35
CA ASP A 109 -2.15 -8.53 -6.30
C ASP A 109 -2.26 -9.16 -7.69
N ASP A 110 -2.43 -8.33 -8.73
CA ASP A 110 -2.45 -8.76 -10.13
C ASP A 110 -1.10 -9.32 -10.63
N GLN A 111 0.02 -9.03 -9.96
CA GLN A 111 1.32 -9.65 -10.23
C GLN A 111 1.44 -11.04 -9.57
N VAL A 112 0.58 -11.97 -9.97
CA VAL A 112 0.69 -13.38 -9.56
C VAL A 112 1.92 -14.01 -10.20
N THR A 113 2.89 -14.40 -9.38
CA THR A 113 4.03 -15.19 -9.84
C THR A 113 3.70 -16.67 -9.74
N TYR A 114 3.87 -17.41 -10.84
CA TYR A 114 3.71 -18.85 -10.89
C TYR A 114 5.08 -19.53 -10.89
N HIS A 115 5.22 -20.67 -10.21
CA HIS A 115 6.44 -21.47 -10.24
C HIS A 115 6.13 -22.89 -10.74
N LEU A 116 7.10 -23.48 -11.44
CA LEU A 116 7.09 -24.90 -11.80
C LEU A 116 7.50 -25.69 -10.55
N LYS A 117 6.59 -26.50 -10.00
CA LYS A 117 6.87 -27.25 -8.77
C LYS A 117 7.34 -28.68 -9.02
N ASP A 118 6.97 -29.27 -10.16
CA ASP A 118 7.41 -30.60 -10.55
C ASP A 118 7.61 -30.66 -12.08
N THR A 119 8.86 -30.78 -12.51
CA THR A 119 9.20 -31.06 -13.90
C THR A 119 9.58 -32.53 -14.03
N PHE A 120 8.74 -33.35 -14.67
CA PHE A 120 9.17 -34.64 -15.21
C PHE A 120 9.94 -34.41 -16.52
N GLY A 121 11.00 -33.61 -16.46
CA GLY A 121 11.82 -33.18 -17.59
C GLY A 121 12.67 -31.95 -17.29
N ASP A 122 13.39 -31.45 -18.31
CA ASP A 122 14.35 -30.36 -18.15
C ASP A 122 13.68 -28.98 -18.13
N ALA A 123 13.76 -28.27 -17.00
CA ALA A 123 13.19 -26.94 -16.82
C ALA A 123 13.77 -25.89 -17.80
N ASN A 124 15.02 -26.05 -18.25
CA ASN A 124 15.62 -25.16 -19.25
C ASN A 124 15.02 -25.37 -20.64
N TYR A 125 14.69 -26.63 -20.97
CA TYR A 125 13.99 -26.95 -22.21
C TYR A 125 12.60 -26.32 -22.25
N ILE A 126 11.84 -26.40 -21.16
CA ILE A 126 10.52 -25.75 -21.06
C ILE A 126 10.64 -24.23 -21.24
N LYS A 127 11.65 -23.60 -20.63
CA LYS A 127 11.91 -22.15 -20.82
C LYS A 127 12.24 -21.80 -22.27
N SER A 128 12.86 -22.71 -23.01
CA SER A 128 13.22 -22.50 -24.42
C SER A 128 12.02 -22.56 -25.39
N LEU A 129 10.89 -23.13 -24.96
CA LEU A 129 9.66 -23.21 -25.76
C LEU A 129 8.94 -21.86 -25.92
N GLY A 130 9.40 -20.80 -25.25
CA GLY A 130 8.85 -19.45 -25.40
C GLY A 130 7.51 -19.26 -24.68
N GLN A 131 6.57 -18.55 -25.32
CA GLN A 131 5.25 -18.27 -24.76
C GLN A 131 4.35 -19.51 -24.87
N MET A 132 3.81 -19.97 -23.75
CA MET A 132 2.86 -21.07 -23.70
C MET A 132 1.50 -20.58 -23.21
N ASN A 133 0.42 -21.12 -23.78
CA ASN A 133 -0.93 -20.88 -23.29
C ASN A 133 -1.19 -21.71 -22.05
N ILE A 134 -1.55 -21.05 -20.96
CA ILE A 134 -1.81 -21.66 -19.66
C ILE A 134 -3.31 -21.54 -19.40
N ASN A 135 -4.01 -22.67 -19.33
CA ASN A 135 -5.35 -22.69 -18.75
C ASN A 135 -5.20 -22.61 -17.25
N ILE A 136 -5.90 -21.68 -16.59
CA ILE A 136 -5.90 -21.46 -15.13
C ILE A 136 -7.15 -22.11 -14.56
N ASP A 137 -7.00 -23.17 -13.77
CA ASP A 137 -8.11 -23.69 -12.95
C ASP A 137 -8.22 -22.88 -11.65
N ALA A 138 -9.24 -22.02 -11.56
CA ALA A 138 -9.48 -21.16 -10.41
C ALA A 138 -9.88 -21.92 -9.11
N LYS A 139 -10.11 -23.24 -9.17
CA LYS A 139 -10.55 -24.06 -8.03
C LYS A 139 -9.43 -24.83 -7.33
N THR A 140 -8.22 -24.88 -7.90
CA THR A 140 -7.09 -25.59 -7.28
C THR A 140 -5.82 -24.73 -7.25
N ASP A 141 -4.89 -25.01 -6.35
CA ASP A 141 -3.59 -24.34 -6.37
C ASP A 141 -2.78 -24.70 -7.62
N ILE A 142 -3.09 -25.85 -8.26
CA ILE A 142 -2.50 -26.26 -9.54
C ILE A 142 -3.19 -25.48 -10.64
N VAL A 143 -2.42 -24.63 -11.29
CA VAL A 143 -2.90 -23.69 -12.26
C VAL A 143 -3.00 -24.37 -13.62
N SER A 144 -2.04 -25.21 -14.01
CA SER A 144 -2.08 -25.87 -15.33
C SER A 144 -1.25 -27.15 -15.45
N LYS A 145 -1.65 -28.03 -16.38
CA LYS A 145 -0.88 -29.18 -16.88
C LYS A 145 -0.48 -28.91 -18.33
N VAL A 146 0.82 -28.81 -18.60
CA VAL A 146 1.36 -28.61 -19.95
C VAL A 146 1.98 -29.90 -20.45
N SER A 147 1.42 -30.48 -21.52
CA SER A 147 2.03 -31.61 -22.24
C SER A 147 3.04 -31.08 -23.26
N TYR A 148 4.25 -31.66 -23.30
CA TYR A 148 5.28 -31.31 -24.29
C TYR A 148 6.08 -32.54 -24.71
N LYS A 149 6.68 -32.52 -25.90
CA LYS A 149 7.67 -33.51 -26.31
C LYS A 149 9.03 -33.10 -25.77
N GLY A 150 9.63 -33.93 -24.91
CA GLY A 150 10.96 -33.67 -24.38
C GLY A 150 12.07 -33.78 -25.43
N PRO A 151 13.33 -33.48 -25.07
CA PRO A 151 14.48 -33.57 -25.97
C PRO A 151 14.68 -34.97 -26.59
N ASN A 152 14.16 -36.01 -25.93
CA ASN A 152 14.17 -37.41 -26.37
C ASN A 152 12.95 -37.81 -27.21
N GLY A 153 12.07 -36.87 -27.54
CA GLY A 153 10.83 -37.10 -28.30
C GLY A 153 9.69 -37.74 -27.48
N ILE A 154 9.91 -38.02 -26.19
CA ILE A 154 8.91 -38.63 -25.29
C ILE A 154 7.97 -37.54 -24.76
N GLU A 155 6.67 -37.84 -24.72
CA GLU A 155 5.67 -36.94 -24.15
C GLU A 155 5.82 -36.84 -22.62
N GLN A 156 5.90 -35.61 -22.13
CA GLN A 156 6.14 -35.26 -20.73
C GLN A 156 5.10 -34.23 -20.28
N ASN A 157 4.90 -34.14 -18.96
CA ASN A 157 3.96 -33.21 -18.37
C ASN A 157 4.67 -32.30 -17.37
N ALA A 158 4.38 -31.00 -17.42
CA ALA A 158 4.78 -30.02 -16.42
C ALA A 158 3.55 -29.49 -15.68
N PHE A 159 3.66 -29.36 -14.36
CA PHE A 159 2.62 -28.79 -13.52
C PHE A 159 3.02 -27.39 -13.04
N ILE A 160 2.16 -26.42 -13.31
CA ILE A 160 2.33 -25.03 -12.88
C ILE A 160 1.43 -24.83 -11.66
N GLN A 161 1.99 -24.35 -10.54
CA GLN A 161 1.22 -24.06 -9.32
C GLN A 161 1.30 -22.56 -9.01
N LYS A 162 0.22 -21.99 -8.46
CA LYS A 162 0.23 -20.62 -7.92
C LYS A 162 1.22 -20.57 -6.75
N SER A 163 2.12 -19.58 -6.76
CA SER A 163 3.02 -19.36 -5.64
C SER A 163 2.24 -18.79 -4.46
N SER A 164 2.08 -19.56 -3.40
CA SER A 164 1.79 -18.99 -2.08
C SER A 164 3.13 -18.48 -1.54
N LYS A 165 3.29 -17.16 -1.40
CA LYS A 165 4.44 -16.59 -0.68
C LYS A 165 4.50 -17.28 0.69
N GLN A 166 5.48 -18.14 0.90
CA GLN A 166 5.83 -18.59 2.24
C GLN A 166 6.28 -17.35 3.01
N ARG A 167 5.53 -17.05 4.08
CA ARG A 167 5.79 -15.96 5.02
C ARG A 167 7.14 -16.10 5.70
#